data_AF-A0A820WML8-F1
#
_entry.id   AF-A0A820WML8-F1
#
_cell.length_a   1.000
_cell.length_b   1.000
_cell.length_c   1.000
_cell.angle_alpha   90.00
_cell.angle_beta   90.00
_cell.angle_gamma   90.00
#
_symmetry.space_group_name_H-M   'P 1'
#
loop_
_entity.id
_entity.type
_entity.pdbx_description
1 polymer ?
#
loop_
_entity_poly.entity_id
_entity_poly.type
_entity_poly.pdbx_seq_one_letter_code
_entity_poly.pdbx_strand_id
1 'polypeptide(L)'
;KGFDLQDESLLRFYATNWEDYRFSSKVINGFCHYLNRHWVRRMHDLGRRNVYEVFTMAMEVWQLVFFQPLQSQITLPCLQLINTERQNEIINTRLIRAVVQSYIELGFQENSSVSNNSHQITSPTLKIYKDYMEVPFLQYTEQFYRQEAANFLVHNSMSEYLRKIPRWIDEELHRIESYLHSSTSAPLIKILEQIFILD
;
A
#
# COMPACT_ATOMS: atom_id res chain seq x y z
N LYS A 1 15.05 -13.13 -12.68
CA LYS A 1 13.91 -13.36 -13.59
C LYS A 1 12.92 -12.19 -13.68
N GLY A 2 12.86 -11.27 -12.70
CA GLY A 2 12.00 -10.07 -12.79
C GLY A 2 12.74 -8.74 -13.09
N PHE A 3 14.07 -8.69 -12.97
CA PHE A 3 14.85 -7.46 -13.10
C PHE A 3 14.89 -6.85 -14.52
N ASP A 4 14.50 -7.60 -15.54
CA ASP A 4 14.49 -7.16 -16.95
C ASP A 4 13.11 -6.69 -17.43
N LEU A 5 12.08 -6.76 -16.57
CA LEU A 5 10.72 -6.34 -16.88
C LEU A 5 10.53 -4.87 -16.50
N GLN A 6 9.85 -4.10 -17.36
CA GLN A 6 9.54 -2.68 -17.12
C GLN A 6 8.04 -2.45 -16.95
N ASP A 7 7.74 -1.41 -16.16
CA ASP A 7 6.40 -0.83 -15.98
C ASP A 7 5.31 -1.86 -15.66
N GLU A 8 4.29 -1.96 -16.50
CA GLU A 8 3.14 -2.83 -16.26
C GLU A 8 3.50 -4.33 -16.27
N SER A 9 4.52 -4.72 -17.02
CA SER A 9 4.95 -6.13 -17.07
C SER A 9 5.58 -6.57 -15.74
N LEU A 10 6.34 -5.68 -15.10
CA LEU A 10 6.89 -5.90 -13.77
C LEU A 10 5.78 -5.95 -12.72
N LEU A 11 4.79 -5.05 -12.80
CA LEU A 11 3.63 -5.06 -11.90
C LEU A 11 2.83 -6.36 -12.00
N ARG A 12 2.55 -6.83 -13.22
CA ARG A 12 1.87 -8.12 -13.46
C ARG A 12 2.68 -9.27 -12.86
N PHE A 13 3.99 -9.30 -13.11
CA PHE A 13 4.87 -10.31 -12.55
C PHE A 13 4.83 -10.29 -11.02
N TYR A 14 4.98 -9.12 -10.40
CA TYR A 14 4.95 -9.00 -8.94
C TYR A 14 3.58 -9.42 -8.37
N ALA A 15 2.48 -8.92 -8.94
CA ALA A 15 1.12 -9.20 -8.48
C ALA A 15 0.80 -10.70 -8.54
N THR A 16 1.12 -11.37 -9.64
CA THR A 16 0.88 -12.82 -9.78
C THR A 16 1.71 -13.62 -8.78
N ASN A 17 3.02 -13.35 -8.69
CA ASN A 17 3.87 -14.05 -7.74
C ASN A 17 3.45 -13.79 -6.28
N TRP A 18 2.99 -12.57 -5.97
CA TRP A 18 2.49 -12.24 -4.64
C TRP A 18 1.22 -13.03 -4.30
N GLU A 19 0.23 -13.06 -5.20
CA GLU A 19 -1.02 -13.79 -5.00
C GLU A 19 -0.72 -15.30 -4.78
N ASP A 20 0.11 -15.90 -5.62
CA ASP A 20 0.49 -17.31 -5.55
C ASP A 20 1.28 -17.64 -4.27
N TYR A 21 2.27 -16.80 -3.94
CA TYR A 21 3.11 -16.97 -2.77
C TYR A 21 2.31 -16.81 -1.48
N ARG A 22 1.45 -15.78 -1.40
CA ARG A 22 0.58 -15.54 -0.25
C ARG A 22 -0.40 -16.69 -0.05
N PHE A 23 -1.02 -17.15 -1.13
CA PHE A 23 -1.94 -18.30 -1.07
C PHE A 23 -1.21 -19.56 -0.56
N SER A 24 -0.09 -19.89 -1.18
CA SER A 24 0.73 -21.05 -0.79
C SER A 24 1.20 -20.95 0.67
N SER A 25 1.61 -19.77 1.11
CA SER A 25 2.03 -19.50 2.48
C SER A 25 0.91 -19.71 3.48
N LYS A 26 -0.33 -19.31 3.17
CA LYS A 26 -1.50 -19.58 4.02
C LYS A 26 -1.83 -21.07 4.09
N VAL A 27 -1.73 -21.78 2.97
CA VAL A 27 -1.95 -23.23 2.92
C VAL A 27 -0.92 -23.96 3.80
N ILE A 28 0.37 -23.63 3.65
CA ILE A 28 1.44 -24.22 4.49
C ILE A 28 1.22 -23.85 5.97
N ASN A 29 0.84 -22.62 6.27
CA ASN A 29 0.52 -22.21 7.65
C ASN A 29 -0.63 -23.02 8.26
N GLY A 30 -1.64 -23.37 7.45
CA GLY A 30 -2.73 -24.27 7.83
C GLY A 30 -2.25 -25.69 8.12
N PHE A 31 -1.41 -26.26 7.26
CA PHE A 31 -0.79 -27.58 7.51
C PHE A 31 0.08 -27.58 8.77
N CYS A 32 0.82 -26.50 9.00
CA CYS A 32 1.66 -26.31 10.17
C CYS A 32 0.89 -25.78 11.39
N HIS A 33 -0.45 -25.77 11.39
CA HIS A 33 -1.24 -25.20 12.49
C HIS A 33 -0.90 -25.83 13.85
N TYR A 34 -0.69 -27.15 13.89
CA TYR A 34 -0.29 -27.84 15.12
C TYR A 34 1.08 -27.36 15.62
N LEU A 35 2.04 -27.17 14.71
CA LEU A 35 3.37 -26.64 15.02
C LEU A 35 3.28 -25.21 15.56
N ASN A 36 2.54 -24.33 14.88
CA ASN A 36 2.32 -22.95 15.33
C ASN A 36 1.66 -22.90 16.71
N ARG A 37 0.63 -23.72 16.95
CA ARG A 37 -0.11 -23.71 18.21
C ARG A 37 0.68 -24.26 19.40
N HIS A 38 1.46 -25.32 19.20
CA HIS A 38 2.04 -26.07 20.32
C HIS A 38 3.56 -25.91 20.42
N TRP A 39 4.28 -25.89 19.30
CA TRP A 39 5.74 -25.79 19.32
C TRP A 39 6.21 -24.34 19.40
N VAL A 40 5.67 -23.44 18.57
CA VAL A 40 6.05 -22.01 18.59
C VAL A 40 5.74 -21.41 19.97
N ARG A 41 4.55 -21.65 20.52
CA ARG A 41 4.20 -21.20 21.88
C ARG A 41 5.16 -21.74 22.95
N ARG A 42 5.46 -23.04 22.91
CA ARG A 42 6.41 -23.64 23.86
C ARG A 42 7.81 -23.02 23.74
N MET A 43 8.26 -22.70 22.54
CA MET A 43 9.56 -22.06 22.33
C MET A 43 9.60 -20.64 22.92
N HIS A 44 8.49 -19.90 22.83
CA HIS A 44 8.34 -18.60 23.49
C HIS A 44 8.37 -18.73 25.01
N ASP A 45 7.68 -19.72 25.58
CA ASP A 45 7.68 -20.01 27.03
C ASP A 45 9.10 -20.34 27.55
N LEU A 46 9.92 -20.97 26.70
CA LEU A 46 11.34 -21.28 26.96
C LEU A 46 12.28 -20.07 26.75
N GLY A 47 11.74 -18.87 26.50
CA GLY A 47 12.49 -17.64 26.31
C GLY A 47 13.06 -17.43 24.90
N ARG A 48 12.78 -18.32 23.94
CA ARG A 48 13.23 -18.19 22.54
C ARG A 48 12.21 -17.39 21.74
N ARG A 49 12.39 -16.08 21.70
CA ARG A 49 11.48 -15.13 21.03
C ARG A 49 11.69 -14.99 19.52
N ASN A 50 12.81 -15.47 18.98
CA ASN A 50 13.12 -15.40 17.53
C ASN A 50 12.43 -16.50 16.71
N VAL A 51 11.34 -17.07 17.21
CA VAL A 51 10.60 -18.13 16.51
C VAL A 51 9.24 -17.58 16.16
N TYR A 52 8.95 -17.49 14.86
CA TYR A 52 7.68 -16.95 14.38
C TYR A 52 6.80 -18.06 13.79
N GLU A 53 5.52 -17.74 13.63
CA GLU A 53 4.62 -18.61 12.88
C GLU A 53 5.07 -18.74 11.42
N VAL A 54 4.71 -19.86 10.80
CA VAL A 54 5.13 -20.16 9.42
C VAL A 54 4.72 -19.07 8.43
N PHE A 55 3.51 -18.49 8.59
CA PHE A 55 3.08 -17.39 7.75
C PHE A 55 3.95 -16.14 7.91
N THR A 56 4.29 -15.76 9.15
CA THR A 56 5.15 -14.60 9.44
C THR A 56 6.54 -14.78 8.84
N MET A 57 7.14 -15.97 9.00
CA MET A 57 8.43 -16.28 8.36
C MET A 57 8.35 -16.19 6.84
N ALA A 58 7.25 -16.67 6.23
CA ALA A 58 7.06 -16.53 4.80
C ALA A 58 6.98 -15.06 4.36
N MET A 59 6.33 -14.20 5.15
CA MET A 59 6.28 -12.75 4.88
C MET A 59 7.65 -12.09 5.02
N GLU A 60 8.47 -12.48 5.99
CA GLU A 60 9.85 -12.00 6.14
C GLU A 60 10.70 -12.36 4.91
N VAL A 61 10.59 -13.61 4.43
CA VAL A 61 11.30 -14.05 3.23
C VAL A 61 10.87 -13.24 2.01
N TRP A 62 9.57 -13.00 1.84
CA TRP A 62 9.07 -12.15 0.74
C TRP A 62 9.62 -10.72 0.85
N GLN A 63 9.65 -10.18 2.06
CA GLN A 63 10.13 -8.83 2.31
C GLN A 63 11.62 -8.68 1.90
N LEU A 64 12.46 -9.63 2.30
CA LEU A 64 13.90 -9.60 2.06
C LEU A 64 14.25 -9.89 0.59
N VAL A 65 13.56 -10.85 -0.04
CA VAL A 65 13.95 -11.37 -1.36
C VAL A 65 13.28 -10.60 -2.50
N PHE A 66 12.03 -10.16 -2.34
CA PHE A 66 11.26 -9.51 -3.40
C PHE A 66 11.01 -8.03 -3.12
N PHE A 67 10.48 -7.69 -1.94
CA PHE A 67 10.06 -6.32 -1.67
C PHE A 67 11.25 -5.35 -1.60
N GLN A 68 12.24 -5.59 -0.73
CA GLN A 68 13.41 -4.71 -0.58
C GLN A 68 14.14 -4.37 -1.91
N PRO A 69 14.44 -5.33 -2.80
CA PRO A 69 15.12 -5.00 -4.05
C PRO A 69 14.22 -4.36 -5.11
N LEU A 70 12.90 -4.57 -5.08
CA LEU A 70 11.98 -4.13 -6.15
C LEU A 70 11.05 -2.99 -5.77
N GLN A 71 10.93 -2.62 -4.48
CA GLN A 71 9.95 -1.64 -3.98
C GLN A 71 9.94 -0.32 -4.78
N SER A 72 11.11 0.23 -5.10
CA SER A 72 11.22 1.48 -5.85
C SER A 72 10.79 1.32 -7.31
N GLN A 73 11.06 0.16 -7.90
CA GLN A 73 10.72 -0.17 -9.28
C GLN A 73 9.25 -0.58 -9.44
N ILE A 74 8.57 -0.94 -8.35
CA ILE A 74 7.15 -1.31 -8.34
C ILE A 74 6.28 -0.09 -8.02
N THR A 75 6.66 0.70 -7.02
CA THR A 75 5.86 1.87 -6.62
C THR A 75 5.73 2.87 -7.76
N LEU A 76 6.80 3.17 -8.50
CA LEU A 76 6.75 4.19 -9.55
C LEU A 76 5.76 3.84 -10.68
N PRO A 77 5.79 2.64 -11.29
CA PRO A 77 4.77 2.22 -12.25
C PRO A 77 3.34 2.22 -11.69
N CYS A 78 3.15 1.86 -10.41
CA CYS A 78 1.82 1.98 -9.79
C CYS A 78 1.33 3.43 -9.78
N LEU A 79 2.18 4.40 -9.42
CA LEU A 79 1.82 5.82 -9.42
C LEU A 79 1.57 6.36 -10.84
N GLN A 80 2.33 5.88 -11.83
CA GLN A 80 2.12 6.23 -13.23
C GLN A 80 0.77 5.73 -13.73
N LEU A 81 0.38 4.49 -13.38
CA LEU A 81 -0.96 3.97 -13.71
C LEU A 81 -2.08 4.82 -13.10
N ILE A 82 -1.92 5.27 -11.84
CA ILE A 82 -2.90 6.16 -11.21
C ILE A 82 -2.99 7.50 -11.96
N ASN A 83 -1.87 8.05 -12.41
CA ASN A 83 -1.86 9.28 -13.20
C ASN A 83 -2.53 9.10 -14.58
N THR A 84 -2.34 7.96 -15.25
CA THR A 84 -3.07 7.66 -16.50
C THR A 84 -4.58 7.54 -16.25
N GLU A 85 -4.99 6.97 -15.12
CA GLU A 85 -6.42 6.91 -14.73
C GLU A 85 -7.01 8.31 -14.50
N ARG A 86 -6.24 9.24 -13.91
CA ARG A 86 -6.67 10.65 -13.77
C ARG A 86 -6.93 11.33 -15.11
N GLN A 87 -6.25 10.89 -16.17
CA GLN A 87 -6.45 11.36 -17.54
C GLN A 87 -7.61 10.66 -18.25
N ASN A 88 -8.40 9.85 -17.52
CA ASN A 88 -9.53 9.05 -18.00
C ASN A 88 -9.14 7.84 -18.87
N GLU A 89 -7.91 7.32 -18.73
CA GLU A 89 -7.52 6.07 -19.36
C GLU A 89 -7.96 4.85 -18.53
N ILE A 90 -8.31 3.75 -19.21
CA ILE A 90 -8.73 2.51 -18.55
C ILE A 90 -7.49 1.77 -18.05
N ILE A 91 -7.38 1.60 -16.74
CA ILE A 91 -6.26 0.89 -16.10
C ILE A 91 -6.69 -0.42 -15.45
N ASN A 92 -5.71 -1.31 -15.24
CA ASN A 92 -5.93 -2.53 -14.48
C ASN A 92 -5.75 -2.28 -12.97
N THR A 93 -6.83 -1.84 -12.31
CA THR A 93 -6.85 -1.54 -10.87
C THR A 93 -6.53 -2.75 -9.99
N ARG A 94 -6.69 -3.98 -10.49
CA ARG A 94 -6.32 -5.20 -9.75
C ARG A 94 -4.81 -5.26 -9.45
N LEU A 95 -3.98 -4.78 -10.37
CA LEU A 95 -2.52 -4.78 -10.19
C LEU A 95 -2.13 -3.88 -9.02
N ILE A 96 -2.68 -2.67 -8.97
CA ILE A 96 -2.42 -1.71 -7.89
C ILE A 96 -2.92 -2.30 -6.57
N ARG A 97 -4.13 -2.86 -6.55
CA ARG A 97 -4.69 -3.49 -5.34
C ARG A 97 -3.82 -4.63 -4.82
N ALA A 98 -3.28 -5.48 -5.69
CA ALA A 98 -2.40 -6.58 -5.29
C ALA A 98 -1.09 -6.07 -4.66
N VAL A 99 -0.47 -5.05 -5.27
CA VAL A 99 0.74 -4.41 -4.75
C VAL A 99 0.46 -3.76 -3.39
N VAL A 100 -0.60 -2.96 -3.31
CA VAL A 100 -1.01 -2.27 -2.07
C VAL A 100 -1.27 -3.28 -0.96
N GLN A 101 -2.03 -4.34 -1.24
CA GLN A 101 -2.29 -5.40 -0.27
C GLN A 101 -1.00 -6.05 0.23
N SER A 102 0.00 -6.21 -0.63
CA SER A 102 1.30 -6.72 -0.20
C SER A 102 2.01 -5.77 0.75
N TYR A 103 2.01 -4.46 0.49
CA TYR A 103 2.68 -3.47 1.34
C TYR A 103 2.01 -3.35 2.70
N ILE A 104 0.68 -3.49 2.71
CA ILE A 104 -0.12 -3.59 3.93
C ILE A 104 0.34 -4.84 4.69
N GLU A 105 0.16 -6.05 4.15
CA GLU A 105 0.44 -7.30 4.88
C GLU A 105 1.90 -7.44 5.36
N LEU A 106 2.88 -6.93 4.61
CA LEU A 106 4.27 -6.91 5.05
C LEU A 106 4.49 -5.99 6.27
N GLY A 107 3.69 -4.93 6.42
CA GLY A 107 3.69 -4.06 7.59
C GLY A 107 2.99 -4.65 8.83
N PHE A 108 2.22 -5.73 8.67
CA PHE A 108 1.52 -6.40 9.77
C PHE A 108 2.39 -7.43 10.50
N GLN A 109 3.71 -7.47 10.25
CA GLN A 109 4.59 -8.34 11.02
C GLN A 109 4.50 -7.95 12.49
N GLU A 110 3.80 -8.79 13.26
CA GLU A 110 3.60 -8.59 14.67
C GLU A 110 4.97 -8.52 15.34
N ASN A 111 5.23 -7.39 15.99
CA ASN A 111 5.98 -7.41 17.23
C ASN A 111 5.12 -8.15 18.26
N SER A 112 4.92 -9.46 18.07
CA SER A 112 4.36 -10.38 19.06
C SER A 112 5.40 -10.63 20.15
N SER A 113 5.98 -9.56 20.68
CA SER A 113 6.31 -9.52 22.09
C SER A 113 4.97 -9.30 22.80
N VAL A 114 4.39 -10.40 23.27
CA VAL A 114 3.34 -10.40 24.28
C VAL A 114 3.83 -9.55 25.45
N SER A 115 3.49 -8.25 25.44
CA SER A 115 3.57 -7.42 26.64
C SER A 115 2.38 -7.82 27.48
N ASN A 116 2.59 -8.84 28.31
CA ASN A 116 1.79 -9.03 29.51
C ASN A 116 1.99 -7.77 30.35
N ASN A 117 1.05 -6.83 30.19
CA ASN A 117 0.73 -5.64 30.99
C ASN A 117 0.56 -4.39 30.08
N SER A 118 -0.61 -3.77 30.23
CA SER A 118 -1.06 -2.47 29.68
C SER A 118 -1.53 -2.42 28.20
N HIS A 119 -2.85 -2.37 28.04
CA HIS A 119 -3.70 -1.54 27.16
C HIS A 119 -3.07 -0.63 26.07
N GLN A 120 -2.10 -1.11 25.30
CA GLN A 120 -1.81 -0.56 23.98
C GLN A 120 -1.65 -1.71 23.00
N ILE A 121 -2.74 -2.00 22.30
CA ILE A 121 -2.74 -2.74 21.04
C ILE A 121 -1.75 -2.00 20.14
N THR A 122 -0.51 -2.47 20.05
CA THR A 122 0.48 -1.91 19.15
C THR A 122 -0.03 -2.25 17.76
N SER A 123 -0.75 -1.31 17.17
CA SER A 123 -1.40 -1.51 15.88
C SER A 123 -0.33 -1.97 14.90
N PRO A 124 -0.59 -3.04 14.12
CA PRO A 124 0.32 -3.48 13.07
C PRO A 124 0.75 -2.25 12.28
N THR A 125 2.05 -1.98 12.27
CA THR A 125 2.52 -0.68 11.82
C THR A 125 2.42 -0.70 10.30
N LEU A 126 1.44 0.02 9.75
CA LEU A 126 1.27 0.30 8.32
C LEU A 126 2.49 1.00 7.69
N LYS A 127 3.66 1.01 8.36
CA LYS A 127 4.89 1.69 7.99
C LYS A 127 5.30 1.41 6.56
N ILE A 128 5.31 0.15 6.13
CA ILE A 128 5.70 -0.20 4.75
C ILE A 128 4.75 0.45 3.74
N TYR A 129 3.46 0.31 3.95
CA TYR A 129 2.45 0.99 3.14
C TYR A 129 2.62 2.51 3.16
N LYS A 130 2.83 3.10 4.34
CA LYS A 130 2.95 4.55 4.51
C LYS A 130 4.18 5.10 3.78
N ASP A 131 5.34 4.50 4.02
CA ASP A 131 6.62 4.97 3.52
C ASP A 131 6.73 4.77 2.00
N TYR A 132 6.24 3.65 1.46
CA TYR A 132 6.47 3.25 0.07
C TYR A 132 5.26 3.39 -0.86
N MET A 133 4.07 3.68 -0.35
CA MET A 133 2.88 3.92 -1.17
C MET A 133 2.17 5.22 -0.81
N GLU A 134 1.77 5.43 0.45
CA GLU A 134 0.99 6.60 0.87
C GLU A 134 1.74 7.91 0.63
N VAL A 135 2.97 8.03 1.15
CA VAL A 135 3.77 9.25 1.01
C VAL A 135 4.06 9.58 -0.47
N PRO A 136 4.58 8.63 -1.29
CA PRO A 136 4.75 8.87 -2.72
C PRO A 136 3.45 9.21 -3.45
N PHE A 137 2.34 8.54 -3.13
CA PHE A 137 1.04 8.83 -3.72
C PHE A 137 0.61 10.27 -3.42
N LEU A 138 0.65 10.70 -2.17
CA LEU A 138 0.26 12.06 -1.77
C LEU A 138 1.13 13.13 -2.46
N GLN A 139 2.44 12.90 -2.58
CA GLN A 139 3.35 13.81 -3.30
C GLN A 139 3.00 13.93 -4.79
N TYR A 140 2.72 12.81 -5.46
CA TYR A 140 2.31 12.80 -6.86
C TYR A 140 0.95 13.47 -7.06
N THR A 141 0.01 13.23 -6.14
CA THR A 141 -1.31 13.89 -6.13
C THR A 141 -1.20 15.40 -5.96
N GLU A 142 -0.35 15.86 -5.04
CA GLU A 142 -0.10 17.28 -4.81
C GLU A 142 0.45 17.97 -6.07
N GLN A 143 1.45 17.37 -6.71
CA GLN A 143 2.03 17.90 -7.93
C GLN A 143 1.03 17.93 -9.09
N PHE A 144 0.25 16.85 -9.25
CA PHE A 144 -0.77 16.76 -10.29
C PHE A 144 -1.82 17.86 -10.13
N TYR A 145 -2.43 18.00 -8.94
CA TYR A 145 -3.51 18.96 -8.75
C TYR A 145 -3.05 20.41 -8.73
N ARG A 146 -1.80 20.70 -8.32
CA ARG A 146 -1.22 22.05 -8.52
C ARG A 146 -1.17 22.44 -10.00
N GLN A 147 -0.72 21.52 -10.85
CA GLN A 147 -0.62 21.78 -12.29
C GLN A 147 -2.01 21.84 -12.93
N GLU A 148 -2.88 20.90 -12.59
CA GLU A 148 -4.25 20.82 -13.13
C GLU A 148 -5.09 22.04 -12.73
N ALA A 149 -5.01 22.48 -11.46
CA ALA A 149 -5.69 23.68 -10.99
C ALA A 149 -5.21 24.95 -11.71
N ALA A 150 -3.89 25.12 -11.84
CA ALA A 150 -3.31 26.26 -12.56
C ALA A 150 -3.73 26.26 -14.03
N ASN A 151 -3.65 25.11 -14.71
CA ASN A 151 -4.07 24.97 -16.10
C ASN A 151 -5.58 25.23 -16.28
N PHE A 152 -6.41 24.80 -15.32
CA PHE A 152 -7.85 25.02 -15.37
C PHE A 152 -8.19 26.51 -15.23
N LEU A 153 -7.54 27.22 -14.30
CA LEU A 153 -7.75 28.66 -14.06
C LEU A 153 -7.28 29.55 -15.22
N VAL A 154 -6.35 29.10 -16.05
CA VAL A 154 -5.96 29.82 -17.28
C VAL A 154 -7.13 29.90 -18.27
N HIS A 155 -8.00 28.89 -18.29
CA HIS A 155 -9.05 28.75 -19.31
C HIS A 155 -10.47 28.99 -18.76
N ASN A 156 -10.65 29.03 -17.44
CA ASN A 156 -11.96 29.07 -16.78
C ASN A 156 -12.01 30.12 -15.68
N SER A 157 -13.23 30.53 -15.32
CA SER A 157 -13.45 31.48 -14.24
C SER A 157 -13.24 30.87 -12.84
N MET A 158 -12.92 31.71 -11.85
CA MET A 158 -12.83 31.30 -10.45
C MET A 158 -14.12 30.62 -9.96
N SER A 159 -15.29 31.07 -10.41
CA SER A 159 -16.58 30.46 -10.04
C SER A 159 -16.79 29.06 -10.64
N GLU A 160 -16.18 28.75 -11.79
CA GLU A 160 -16.17 27.39 -12.34
C GLU A 160 -15.19 26.49 -11.60
N TYR A 161 -14.01 27.03 -11.25
CA TYR A 161 -13.02 26.34 -10.44
C TYR A 161 -13.58 25.90 -9.09
N LEU A 162 -14.23 26.81 -8.35
CA LEU A 162 -14.86 26.50 -7.06
C LEU A 162 -15.97 25.43 -7.15
N ARG A 163 -16.68 25.36 -8.28
CA ARG A 163 -17.68 24.32 -8.52
C ARG A 163 -17.06 22.97 -8.89
N LYS A 164 -15.82 22.95 -9.38
CA LYS A 164 -15.12 21.74 -9.81
C LYS A 164 -14.39 21.03 -8.67
N ILE A 165 -13.88 21.77 -7.68
CA ILE A 165 -13.13 21.22 -6.54
C ILE A 165 -13.82 20.02 -5.86
N PRO A 166 -15.11 20.08 -5.48
CA PRO A 166 -15.75 18.96 -4.79
C PRO A 166 -15.73 17.68 -5.62
N ARG A 167 -15.85 17.80 -6.95
CA ARG A 167 -15.80 16.65 -7.86
C ARG A 167 -14.40 16.03 -7.92
N TRP A 168 -13.34 16.84 -7.96
CA TRP A 168 -11.97 16.32 -7.92
C TRP A 168 -11.66 15.59 -6.61
N ILE A 169 -12.14 16.11 -5.48
CA ILE A 169 -11.98 15.46 -4.18
C ILE A 169 -12.72 14.12 -4.17
N ASP A 170 -13.97 14.08 -4.63
CA ASP A 170 -14.78 12.87 -4.68
C ASP A 170 -14.15 11.79 -5.59
N GLU A 171 -13.63 12.19 -6.76
CA GLU A 171 -12.92 11.29 -7.67
C GLU A 171 -11.66 10.66 -7.02
N GLU A 172 -10.88 11.42 -6.25
CA GLU A 172 -9.71 10.88 -5.54
C GLU A 172 -10.09 10.01 -4.33
N LEU A 173 -11.17 10.35 -3.62
CA LEU A 173 -11.67 9.49 -2.53
C LEU A 173 -12.15 8.15 -3.09
N HIS A 174 -12.83 8.16 -4.24
CA HIS A 174 -13.23 6.92 -4.91
C HIS A 174 -12.03 6.06 -5.35
N ARG A 175 -10.93 6.69 -5.80
CA ARG A 175 -9.66 6.00 -6.08
C ARG A 175 -9.07 5.36 -4.84
N ILE A 176 -9.11 6.04 -3.70
CA ILE A 176 -8.67 5.47 -2.42
C ILE A 176 -9.48 4.22 -2.08
N GLU A 177 -10.82 4.32 -2.10
CA GLU A 177 -11.71 3.19 -1.80
C GLU A 177 -11.49 2.00 -2.73
N SER A 178 -11.13 2.27 -3.98
CA SER A 178 -10.94 1.25 -5.00
C SER A 178 -9.70 0.37 -4.75
N TYR A 179 -8.56 0.96 -4.35
CA TYR A 179 -7.31 0.21 -4.30
C TYR A 179 -6.28 0.67 -3.24
N LEU A 180 -6.49 1.75 -2.49
CA LEU A 180 -5.60 2.20 -1.40
C LEU A 180 -6.15 1.86 -0.01
N HIS A 181 -5.34 2.02 1.02
CA HIS A 181 -5.78 1.85 2.40
C HIS A 181 -6.54 3.09 2.89
N SER A 182 -7.58 2.88 3.70
CA SER A 182 -8.45 3.95 4.21
C SER A 182 -7.73 5.01 5.06
N SER A 183 -6.55 4.69 5.60
CA SER A 183 -5.70 5.65 6.33
C SER A 183 -5.28 6.85 5.48
N THR A 184 -5.29 6.70 4.16
CA THR A 184 -4.85 7.72 3.20
C THR A 184 -5.91 8.79 2.94
N SER A 185 -7.17 8.55 3.32
CA SER A 185 -8.28 9.49 3.09
C SER A 185 -8.06 10.85 3.78
N ALA A 186 -7.82 10.84 5.09
CA ALA A 186 -7.61 12.05 5.89
C ALA A 186 -6.40 12.90 5.44
N PRO A 187 -5.19 12.36 5.22
CA PRO A 187 -4.07 13.16 4.75
C PRO A 187 -4.27 13.65 3.30
N LEU A 188 -4.94 12.89 2.45
CA LEU A 188 -5.28 13.34 1.09
C LEU A 188 -6.20 14.57 1.14
N ILE A 189 -7.30 14.51 1.88
CA ILE A 189 -8.26 15.63 1.98
C ILE A 189 -7.54 16.90 2.42
N LYS A 190 -6.69 16.79 3.45
CA LYS A 190 -5.92 17.93 3.94
C LYS A 190 -5.00 18.55 2.88
N ILE A 191 -4.35 17.73 2.06
CA ILE A 191 -3.48 18.20 0.97
C ILE A 191 -4.31 18.86 -0.13
N LEU A 192 -5.43 18.27 -0.53
CA LEU A 192 -6.31 18.85 -1.56
C LEU A 192 -6.94 20.16 -1.09
N GLU A 193 -7.40 20.24 0.17
CA GLU A 193 -7.88 21.49 0.76
C GLU A 193 -6.81 22.57 0.76
N GLN A 194 -5.57 22.22 1.10
CA GLN A 194 -4.46 23.16 1.06
C GLN A 194 -4.20 23.69 -0.37
N ILE A 195 -4.13 22.80 -1.37
CA ILE A 195 -3.90 23.18 -2.77
C ILE A 195 -5.04 24.03 -3.34
N PHE A 196 -6.28 23.74 -2.97
CA PHE A 196 -7.43 24.36 -3.62
C PHE A 196 -7.94 25.63 -2.93
N ILE A 197 -7.70 25.78 -1.62
CA ILE A 197 -8.28 26.86 -0.79
C ILE A 197 -7.20 27.85 -0.32
N LEU A 198 -5.98 27.38 -0.04
CA LEU A 198 -4.92 28.19 0.55
C LEU A 198 -3.90 28.72 -0.47
N ASP A 199 -3.62 27.94 -1.51
CA ASP A 199 -2.75 28.29 -2.64
C ASP A 199 -3.54 28.93 -3.80
#